data_AF-A0A8J3DMR3-F1
#
_entry.id   AF-A0A8J3DMR3-F1
#
_cell.length_a   1.000
_cell.length_b   1.000
_cell.length_c   1.000
_cell.angle_alpha   90.00
_cell.angle_beta   90.00
_cell.angle_gamma   90.00
#
_symmetry.space_group_name_H-M   'P 1'
#
loop_
_entity.id
_entity.type
_entity.pdbx_description
1 polymer ?
#
loop_
_entity_poly.entity_id
_entity_poly.type
_entity_poly.pdbx_seq_one_letter_code
_entity_poly.pdbx_strand_id
1 'polypeptide(L)'
;MRNAIRPLCGGYRKGSKVMKMRENLVRLKQFQVKEKRRQMAQLDLMIGEFDRMAAELDAQISHEEKKAGITDVNHFAYPTFAKAARTRRDNLKTSQAELMEQKAAAEASLNEAETELARAELLELRDTKIKEPVAPQRSMMIG
;
A
#
# COMPACT_ATOMS: atom_id res chain seq x y z
N MET A 1 -11.55 -57.30 45.41
CA MET A 1 -10.50 -56.32 45.70
C MET A 1 -10.11 -55.63 44.40
N ARG A 2 -10.12 -54.29 44.45
CA ARG A 2 -9.57 -53.27 43.53
C ARG A 2 -8.73 -53.76 42.34
N ASN A 3 -9.09 -53.30 41.13
CA ASN A 3 -8.14 -52.55 40.29
C ASN A 3 -8.86 -51.65 39.29
N ALA A 4 -8.88 -50.36 39.60
CA ALA A 4 -9.15 -49.28 38.66
C ALA A 4 -7.83 -48.84 38.00
N ILE A 5 -7.91 -47.85 37.09
CA ILE A 5 -6.81 -47.01 36.52
C ILE A 5 -6.30 -47.58 35.18
N ARG A 6 -6.41 -46.95 34.00
CA ARG A 6 -6.82 -45.59 33.56
C ARG A 6 -6.96 -45.63 32.01
N PRO A 7 -7.89 -44.87 31.38
CA PRO A 7 -7.77 -44.56 29.96
C PRO A 7 -6.69 -43.48 29.77
N LEU A 8 -5.75 -43.73 28.86
CA LEU A 8 -4.73 -42.74 28.46
C LEU A 8 -5.42 -41.55 27.81
N CYS A 9 -5.17 -40.38 28.40
CA CYS A 9 -5.67 -39.08 27.98
C CYS A 9 -5.45 -38.83 26.48
N GLY A 10 -6.54 -38.64 25.73
CA GLY A 10 -6.53 -37.89 24.49
C GLY A 10 -6.34 -36.41 24.81
N GLY A 11 -5.13 -35.90 24.65
CA GLY A 11 -4.81 -34.50 24.93
C GLY A 11 -3.82 -33.95 23.94
N TYR A 12 -4.12 -32.76 23.41
CA TYR A 12 -3.24 -31.86 22.65
C TYR A 12 -3.01 -32.14 21.15
N ARG A 13 -4.02 -31.79 20.33
CA ARG A 13 -3.80 -31.37 18.92
C ARG A 13 -4.54 -30.08 18.51
N LYS A 14 -4.95 -29.23 19.46
CA LYS A 14 -5.62 -27.94 19.14
C LYS A 14 -4.67 -26.78 18.81
N GLY A 15 -3.36 -26.89 19.11
CA GLY A 15 -2.40 -25.78 18.95
C GLY A 15 -1.78 -25.59 17.55
N SER A 16 -1.74 -26.62 16.69
CA SER A 16 -1.06 -26.51 15.37
C SER A 16 -1.92 -25.84 14.29
N LYS A 17 -3.25 -25.99 14.37
CA LYS A 17 -4.19 -25.41 13.39
C LYS A 17 -4.31 -23.90 13.54
N VAL A 18 -4.30 -23.39 14.78
CA VAL A 18 -4.36 -21.95 15.10
C VAL A 18 -3.09 -21.23 14.64
N MET A 19 -1.92 -21.85 14.81
CA MET A 19 -0.62 -21.29 14.37
C MET A 19 -0.54 -21.15 12.86
N LYS A 20 -0.88 -22.21 12.11
CA LYS A 20 -0.91 -22.17 10.64
C LYS A 20 -1.90 -21.14 10.09
N MET A 21 -3.03 -20.93 10.78
CA MET A 21 -4.02 -19.91 10.41
C MET A 21 -3.50 -18.48 10.63
N ARG A 22 -2.75 -18.24 11.72
CA ARG A 22 -2.13 -16.94 12.03
C ARG A 22 -0.99 -16.59 11.07
N GLU A 23 -0.11 -17.55 10.79
CA GLU A 23 0.99 -17.36 9.83
C GLU A 23 0.45 -17.10 8.40
N ASN A 24 -0.63 -17.79 8.01
CA ASN A 24 -1.32 -17.53 6.74
C ASN A 24 -1.95 -16.11 6.70
N LEU A 25 -2.49 -15.64 7.82
CA LEU A 25 -3.06 -14.29 7.95
C LEU A 25 -1.99 -13.20 7.79
N VAL A 26 -0.82 -13.35 8.42
CA VAL A 26 0.30 -12.41 8.26
C VAL A 26 0.75 -12.34 6.80
N ARG A 27 0.92 -13.49 6.13
CA ARG A 27 1.27 -13.54 4.71
C ARG A 27 0.21 -12.88 3.82
N LEU A 28 -1.08 -13.08 4.12
CA LEU A 28 -2.17 -12.42 3.41
C LEU A 28 -2.10 -10.88 3.58
N LYS A 29 -1.83 -10.40 4.80
CA LYS A 29 -1.69 -8.96 5.08
C LYS A 29 -0.47 -8.36 4.38
N GLN A 30 0.66 -9.07 4.34
CA GLN A 30 1.84 -8.66 3.57
C GLN A 30 1.55 -8.53 2.07
N PHE A 31 0.78 -9.48 1.51
CA PHE A 31 0.35 -9.40 0.12
C PHE A 31 -0.55 -8.18 -0.14
N GLN A 32 -1.49 -7.89 0.77
CA GLN A 32 -2.36 -6.71 0.69
C GLN A 32 -1.55 -5.40 0.70
N VAL A 33 -0.58 -5.27 1.61
CA VAL A 33 0.31 -4.10 1.67
C VAL A 33 1.12 -3.96 0.37
N LYS A 34 1.71 -5.05 -0.12
CA LYS A 34 2.48 -5.04 -1.37
C LYS A 34 1.63 -4.60 -2.57
N GLU A 35 0.38 -5.07 -2.64
CA GLU A 35 -0.52 -4.71 -3.73
C GLU A 35 -0.95 -3.24 -3.67
N LYS A 36 -1.26 -2.72 -2.48
CA LYS A 36 -1.55 -1.29 -2.30
C LYS A 36 -0.34 -0.40 -2.64
N ARG A 37 0.88 -0.81 -2.28
CA ARG A 37 2.12 -0.11 -2.70
C ARG A 37 2.29 -0.09 -4.21
N ARG A 38 1.95 -1.18 -4.90
CA ARG A 38 1.98 -1.24 -6.37
C ARG A 38 0.98 -0.28 -7.00
N GLN A 39 -0.24 -0.23 -6.46
CA GLN A 39 -1.27 0.73 -6.89
C GLN A 39 -0.80 2.18 -6.68
N MET A 40 -0.12 2.46 -5.57
CA MET A 40 0.45 3.78 -5.31
C MET A 40 1.49 4.18 -6.34
N ALA A 41 2.43 3.28 -6.64
CA ALA A 41 3.44 3.54 -7.66
C ALA A 41 2.81 3.79 -9.05
N GLN A 42 1.71 3.11 -9.37
CA GLN A 42 0.98 3.35 -10.62
C GLN A 42 0.35 4.75 -10.65
N LEU A 43 -0.28 5.18 -9.56
CA LEU A 43 -0.83 6.54 -9.45
C LEU A 43 0.26 7.61 -9.58
N ASP A 44 1.41 7.40 -8.95
CA ASP A 44 2.57 8.30 -9.07
C ASP A 44 3.08 8.43 -10.50
N LEU A 45 3.19 7.29 -11.22
CA LEU A 45 3.57 7.30 -12.63
C LEU A 45 2.57 8.08 -13.48
N MET A 46 1.27 7.85 -13.29
CA MET A 46 0.22 8.55 -14.02
C MET A 46 0.25 10.06 -13.75
N ILE A 47 0.41 10.47 -12.49
CA ILE A 47 0.52 11.89 -12.12
C ILE A 47 1.72 12.54 -12.82
N GLY A 48 2.89 11.87 -12.80
CA GLY A 48 4.09 12.37 -13.47
C GLY A 48 3.98 12.41 -15.01
N GLU A 49 3.18 11.53 -15.61
CA GLU A 49 2.84 11.61 -17.04
C GLU A 49 1.95 12.82 -17.35
N PHE A 50 0.94 13.08 -16.52
CA PHE A 50 0.09 14.26 -16.68
C PHE A 50 0.85 15.57 -16.52
N ASP A 51 1.78 15.66 -15.56
CA ASP A 51 2.66 16.81 -15.39
C ASP A 51 3.50 17.08 -16.64
N ARG A 52 4.13 16.04 -17.19
CA ARG A 52 4.94 16.16 -18.40
C ARG A 52 4.10 16.63 -19.60
N MET A 53 2.92 16.04 -19.81
CA MET A 53 2.02 16.46 -20.89
C MET A 53 1.52 17.90 -20.72
N ALA A 54 1.23 18.33 -19.49
CA ALA A 54 0.82 19.70 -19.21
C ALA A 54 1.96 20.71 -19.49
N ALA A 55 3.20 20.38 -19.08
CA ALA A 55 4.38 21.19 -19.36
C ALA A 55 4.70 21.29 -20.86
N GLU A 56 4.54 20.19 -21.60
CA GLU A 56 4.69 20.18 -23.07
C GLU A 56 3.66 21.10 -23.75
N LEU A 57 2.40 21.05 -23.30
CA LEU A 57 1.36 21.95 -23.80
C LEU A 57 1.66 23.42 -23.47
N ASP A 58 2.16 23.72 -22.27
CA ASP A 58 2.57 25.08 -21.89
C ASP A 58 3.71 25.61 -22.78
N ALA A 59 4.67 24.76 -23.14
CA ALA A 59 5.73 25.11 -24.08
C ALA A 59 5.19 25.38 -25.50
N GLN A 60 4.25 24.54 -25.97
CA GLN A 60 3.59 24.71 -27.27
C GLN A 60 2.75 26.00 -27.33
N ILE A 61 1.98 26.30 -26.27
CA ILE A 61 1.23 27.56 -26.14
C ILE A 61 2.19 28.74 -26.24
N SER A 62 3.26 28.72 -25.44
CA SER A 62 4.25 29.81 -25.42
C SER A 62 4.92 30.01 -26.78
N HIS A 63 5.18 28.92 -27.51
CA HIS A 63 5.75 28.99 -28.85
C HIS A 63 4.78 29.64 -29.84
N GLU A 64 3.51 29.24 -29.81
CA GLU A 64 2.50 29.77 -30.73
C GLU A 64 2.14 31.23 -30.44
N GLU A 65 2.06 31.61 -29.16
CA GLU A 65 1.84 33.00 -28.74
C GLU A 65 2.98 33.91 -29.19
N LYS A 66 4.25 33.47 -29.05
CA LYS A 66 5.42 34.21 -29.54
C LYS A 66 5.43 34.35 -31.06
N LYS A 67 5.05 33.29 -31.76
CA LYS A 67 4.98 33.27 -33.23
C LYS A 67 3.89 34.20 -33.76
N ALA A 68 2.74 34.24 -33.09
CA ALA A 68 1.64 35.14 -33.45
C ALA A 68 1.84 36.57 -32.95
N GLY A 69 2.72 36.78 -31.96
CA GLY A 69 2.90 38.07 -31.29
C GLY A 69 1.69 38.49 -30.43
N ILE A 70 0.79 37.54 -30.13
CA ILE A 70 -0.46 37.78 -29.42
C ILE A 70 -0.51 36.83 -28.22
N THR A 71 -0.49 37.41 -27.02
CA THR A 71 -0.56 36.69 -25.74
C THR A 71 -1.92 36.84 -25.06
N ASP A 72 -2.74 37.80 -25.49
CA ASP A 72 -4.08 37.99 -24.95
C ASP A 72 -5.05 36.96 -25.54
N VAL A 73 -5.60 36.10 -24.66
CA VAL A 73 -6.51 35.02 -25.01
C VAL A 73 -7.86 35.54 -25.54
N ASN A 74 -8.25 36.76 -25.16
CA ASN A 74 -9.48 37.39 -25.63
C ASN A 74 -9.30 38.13 -26.97
N HIS A 75 -8.07 38.21 -27.47
CA HIS A 75 -7.80 38.84 -28.76
C HIS A 75 -8.47 38.05 -29.89
N PHE A 76 -9.13 38.76 -30.81
CA PHE A 76 -9.85 38.13 -31.92
C PHE A 76 -8.96 37.20 -32.77
N ALA A 77 -7.70 37.61 -32.97
CA ALA A 77 -6.70 36.84 -33.71
C ALA A 77 -5.85 35.90 -32.83
N TYR A 78 -6.27 35.63 -31.59
CA TYR A 78 -5.55 34.68 -30.73
C TYR A 78 -5.53 33.29 -31.40
N PRO A 79 -4.36 32.61 -31.50
CA PRO A 79 -4.26 31.35 -32.21
C PRO A 79 -5.22 30.30 -31.67
N THR A 80 -6.03 29.71 -32.55
CA THR A 80 -6.97 28.62 -32.20
C THR A 80 -6.26 27.43 -31.58
N PHE A 81 -5.04 27.13 -32.04
CA PHE A 81 -4.18 26.11 -31.46
C PHE A 81 -3.82 26.42 -29.99
N ALA A 82 -3.34 27.63 -29.71
CA ALA A 82 -3.00 28.05 -28.35
C ALA A 82 -4.23 28.05 -27.43
N LYS A 83 -5.42 28.36 -27.96
CA LYS A 83 -6.69 28.28 -27.20
C LYS A 83 -7.06 26.83 -26.86
N ALA A 84 -7.02 25.94 -27.84
CA ALA A 84 -7.31 24.52 -27.65
C ALA A 84 -6.29 23.85 -26.71
N ALA A 85 -5.00 24.18 -26.84
CA ALA A 85 -3.94 23.67 -25.98
C ALA A 85 -4.13 24.11 -24.52
N ARG A 86 -4.54 25.36 -24.28
CA ARG A 86 -4.90 25.85 -22.92
C ARG A 86 -6.03 25.02 -22.31
N THR A 87 -7.14 24.85 -23.04
CA THR A 87 -8.27 24.04 -22.56
C THR A 87 -7.85 22.59 -22.27
N ARG A 88 -7.02 21.99 -23.12
CA ARG A 88 -6.50 20.64 -22.90
C ARG A 88 -5.65 20.57 -21.64
N ARG A 89 -4.73 21.51 -21.44
CA ARG A 89 -3.89 21.59 -20.23
C ARG A 89 -4.74 21.72 -18.98
N ASP A 90 -5.77 22.57 -19.02
CA ASP A 90 -6.65 22.78 -17.87
C ASP A 90 -7.41 21.48 -17.51
N ASN A 91 -7.87 20.73 -18.52
CA ASN A 91 -8.46 19.41 -18.30
C ASN A 91 -7.46 18.42 -17.68
N LEU A 92 -6.20 18.40 -18.14
CA LEU A 92 -5.16 17.54 -17.56
C LEU A 92 -4.89 17.90 -16.09
N LYS A 93 -4.87 19.20 -15.75
CA LYS A 93 -4.70 19.65 -14.36
C LYS A 93 -5.87 19.24 -13.47
N THR A 94 -7.10 19.29 -13.98
CA THR A 94 -8.28 18.76 -13.27
C THR A 94 -8.15 17.26 -13.02
N SER A 95 -7.83 16.47 -14.06
CA SER A 95 -7.63 15.02 -13.89
C SER A 95 -6.46 14.69 -12.96
N GLN A 96 -5.41 15.50 -12.97
CA GLN A 96 -4.30 15.36 -12.02
C GLN A 96 -4.73 15.61 -10.59
N ALA A 97 -5.54 16.64 -10.32
CA ALA A 97 -6.06 16.92 -8.99
C ALA A 97 -6.90 15.75 -8.46
N GLU A 98 -7.75 15.16 -9.31
CA GLU A 98 -8.51 13.95 -8.98
C GLU A 98 -7.59 12.76 -8.64
N LEU A 99 -6.51 12.56 -9.41
CA LEU A 99 -5.53 11.50 -9.13
C LEU A 99 -4.75 11.75 -7.83
N MET A 100 -4.48 13.00 -7.48
CA MET A 100 -3.86 13.33 -6.20
C MET A 100 -4.78 13.04 -5.01
N GLU A 101 -6.08 13.27 -5.15
CA GLU A 101 -7.07 12.88 -4.15
C GLU A 101 -7.14 11.35 -4.00
N GLN A 102 -7.19 10.62 -5.13
CA GLN A 102 -7.14 9.16 -5.14
C GLN A 102 -5.85 8.64 -4.50
N LYS A 103 -4.72 9.32 -4.75
CA LYS A 103 -3.43 8.99 -4.14
C LYS A 103 -3.49 9.15 -2.62
N ALA A 104 -4.00 10.27 -2.12
CA ALA A 104 -4.14 10.51 -0.69
C ALA A 104 -5.02 9.46 0.00
N ALA A 105 -6.13 9.07 -0.64
CA ALA A 105 -7.01 8.01 -0.15
C ALA A 105 -6.30 6.63 -0.13
N ALA A 106 -5.55 6.30 -1.18
CA ALA A 106 -4.79 5.07 -1.27
C ALA A 106 -3.63 5.02 -0.24
N GLU A 107 -3.00 6.16 0.05
CA GLU A 107 -1.95 6.29 1.07
C GLU A 107 -2.51 6.06 2.48
N ALA A 108 -3.67 6.64 2.80
CA ALA A 108 -4.37 6.34 4.04
C ALA A 108 -4.70 4.84 4.16
N SER A 109 -5.20 4.25 3.08
CA SER A 109 -5.51 2.81 3.03
C SER A 109 -4.27 1.91 3.17
N LEU A 110 -3.12 2.35 2.65
CA LEU A 110 -1.85 1.67 2.80
C LEU A 110 -1.38 1.74 4.27
N ASN A 111 -1.40 2.92 4.87
CA ASN A 111 -1.03 3.11 6.28
C ASN A 111 -1.89 2.24 7.20
N GLU A 112 -3.20 2.18 6.99
CA GLU A 112 -4.09 1.28 7.73
C GLU A 112 -3.65 -0.19 7.59
N ALA A 113 -3.41 -0.66 6.36
CA ALA A 113 -2.96 -2.04 6.11
C ALA A 113 -1.60 -2.34 6.75
N GLU A 114 -0.68 -1.38 6.79
CA GLU A 114 0.61 -1.51 7.46
C GLU A 114 0.46 -1.59 8.98
N THR A 115 -0.43 -0.78 9.58
CA THR A 115 -0.72 -0.89 11.02
C THR A 115 -1.36 -2.22 11.38
N GLU A 116 -2.25 -2.76 10.54
CA GLU A 116 -2.85 -4.07 10.73
C GLU A 116 -1.84 -5.20 10.60
N LEU A 117 -0.92 -5.10 9.63
CA LEU A 117 0.19 -6.04 9.49
C LEU A 117 1.07 -6.03 10.73
N ALA A 118 1.49 -4.86 11.21
CA ALA A 118 2.31 -4.74 12.42
C ALA A 118 1.60 -5.34 13.65
N ARG A 119 0.29 -5.12 13.80
CA ARG A 119 -0.52 -5.77 14.86
C ARG A 119 -0.52 -7.29 14.72
N ALA A 120 -0.66 -7.82 13.51
CA ALA A 120 -0.66 -9.26 13.25
C ALA A 120 0.71 -9.90 13.57
N GLU A 121 1.81 -9.24 13.18
CA GLU A 121 3.19 -9.68 13.46
C GLU A 121 3.51 -9.67 14.97
N LEU A 122 3.07 -8.65 15.71
CA LEU A 122 3.25 -8.60 17.17
C LEU A 122 2.53 -9.73 17.91
N LEU A 123 1.33 -10.11 17.44
CA LEU A 123 0.58 -11.22 18.00
C LEU A 123 1.29 -12.56 17.75
N GLU A 124 1.92 -12.73 16.60
CA GLU A 124 2.75 -13.90 16.31
C GLU A 124 4.00 -13.96 17.20
N LEU A 125 4.71 -12.85 17.38
CA LEU A 125 5.92 -12.78 18.23
C LEU A 125 5.64 -13.06 19.72
N ARG A 126 4.47 -12.65 20.23
CA ARG A 126 4.07 -12.96 21.61
C ARG A 126 3.86 -14.46 21.80
N ASP A 127 3.27 -15.12 20.82
CA ASP A 127 2.99 -16.56 20.87
C ASP A 127 4.25 -17.42 20.73
N THR A 128 5.24 -16.98 19.93
CA THR A 128 6.53 -17.67 19.82
C THR A 128 7.32 -17.59 21.12
N LYS A 129 7.30 -16.44 21.82
CA LYS A 129 7.91 -16.28 23.15
C LYS A 129 7.26 -17.14 24.25
N ILE A 130 5.95 -17.36 24.19
CA ILE A 130 5.24 -18.27 25.12
C ILE A 130 5.67 -19.74 24.91
N LYS A 131 6.25 -20.06 23.75
CA LYS A 131 6.65 -21.41 23.35
C LYS A 131 8.10 -21.77 23.62
N GLU A 132 9.00 -20.86 24.00
CA GLU A 132 10.32 -21.28 24.48
C GLU A 132 10.14 -22.02 25.82
N PRO A 133 10.30 -23.36 25.86
CA PRO A 133 10.27 -24.05 27.12
C PRO A 133 11.55 -23.65 27.85
N VAL A 134 11.40 -23.03 29.02
CA VAL A 134 12.48 -22.97 30.02
C VAL A 134 12.96 -24.41 30.19
N ALA A 135 14.14 -24.71 29.62
CA ALA A 135 14.68 -26.06 29.66
C ALA A 135 14.81 -26.47 31.14
N PRO A 136 14.29 -27.63 31.56
CA PRO A 136 14.47 -28.07 32.92
C PRO A 136 15.97 -28.33 33.11
N GLN A 137 16.60 -27.56 34.01
CA GLN A 137 17.94 -27.82 34.49
C GLN A 137 17.93 -29.23 35.10
N ARG A 138 18.32 -30.24 34.31
CA ARG A 138 18.67 -31.56 34.80
C ARG A 138 20.00 -31.42 35.55
N SER A 139 19.90 -31.06 36.84
CA SER A 139 21.00 -31.21 37.77
C SER A 139 21.25 -32.70 37.95
N MET A 140 22.26 -33.19 37.26
CA MET A 140 22.81 -34.53 37.38
C MET A 140 23.33 -34.72 38.82
N MET A 141 22.74 -35.64 39.57
CA MET A 141 23.38 -36.23 40.75
C MET A 141 24.49 -37.17 40.25
N ILE A 142 25.75 -36.86 40.55
CA ILE A 142 26.89 -37.78 40.45
C ILE A 142 27.72 -37.61 41.72
N GLY A 143 27.91 -38.71 42.45
CA GLY A 143 28.95 -38.88 43.48
C GLY A 143 28.42 -38.87 44.90
#